data_AF-A0A1W2GYV3-F1
#
_entry.id   AF-A0A1W2GYV3-F1
#
_cell.length_a   1.000
_cell.length_b   1.000
_cell.length_c   1.000
_cell.angle_alpha   90.00
_cell.angle_beta   90.00
_cell.angle_gamma   90.00
#
_symmetry.space_group_name_H-M   'P 1'
#
loop_
_entity.id
_entity.type
_entity.pdbx_description
1 polymer ?
#
loop_
_entity_poly.entity_id
_entity_poly.type
_entity_poly.pdbx_seq_one_letter_code
_entity_poly.pdbx_strand_id
1 'polypeptide(L)'
;MKKTLNIFMTLMLSLVMFSCESDYGQFNRDNRPEIPLSFTNTTSFGFDPYIEITNVGTSQIVFEMEIPETSGRTIREITRVAAGNTAINPGTLNTAGDYIVTPIAGQGNKVTFTTTLDEFRAKRPGVAITIPAGGFAEIAFIFLVTLDNGEEIVSMRARARVRA
;
A
#
# COMPACT_ATOMS: atom_id res chain seq x y z
N MET A 1 -46.34 -42.19 27.07
CA MET A 1 -45.84 -40.81 27.31
C MET A 1 -44.32 -40.70 27.29
N LYS A 2 -43.54 -41.54 27.99
CA LYS A 2 -42.05 -41.48 27.92
C LYS A 2 -41.45 -41.69 26.51
N LYS A 3 -42.02 -42.61 25.71
CA LYS A 3 -41.53 -42.87 24.34
C LYS A 3 -41.81 -41.73 23.36
N THR A 4 -42.97 -41.08 23.47
CA THR A 4 -43.33 -39.91 22.65
C THR A 4 -42.54 -38.66 23.04
N LEU A 5 -42.26 -38.47 24.34
CA LEU A 5 -41.41 -37.39 24.84
C LEU A 5 -39.95 -37.52 24.34
N ASN A 6 -39.40 -38.75 24.36
CA ASN A 6 -38.05 -39.01 23.85
C ASN A 6 -37.96 -38.76 22.34
N ILE A 7 -38.95 -39.18 21.55
CA ILE A 7 -38.97 -38.94 20.09
C ILE A 7 -39.04 -37.44 19.80
N PHE A 8 -39.87 -36.69 20.52
CA PHE A 8 -40.01 -35.25 20.34
C PHE A 8 -38.72 -34.51 20.70
N MET A 9 -38.05 -34.94 21.77
CA MET A 9 -36.78 -34.37 22.23
C MET A 9 -35.61 -34.70 21.29
N THR A 10 -35.57 -35.89 20.69
CA THR A 10 -34.58 -36.25 19.65
C THR A 10 -34.82 -35.47 18.35
N LEU A 11 -36.08 -35.27 17.95
CA LEU A 11 -36.42 -34.48 16.78
C LEU A 11 -36.03 -33.00 16.97
N MET A 12 -36.28 -32.44 18.15
CA MET A 12 -35.90 -31.06 18.46
C MET A 12 -34.38 -30.86 18.52
N LEU A 13 -33.62 -31.86 18.99
CA LEU A 13 -32.15 -31.82 19.01
C LEU A 13 -31.54 -31.85 17.59
N SER A 14 -32.19 -32.54 16.65
CA SER A 14 -31.74 -32.62 15.25
C SER A 14 -31.90 -31.31 14.47
N LEU A 15 -32.81 -30.43 14.87
CA LEU A 15 -33.05 -29.13 14.24
C LEU A 15 -32.01 -28.07 14.63
N VAL A 16 -31.28 -28.26 15.74
CA VAL A 16 -30.24 -27.32 16.19
C VAL A 16 -28.91 -27.51 15.44
N MET A 17 -28.75 -28.62 14.71
CA MET A 17 -27.50 -28.95 14.00
C MET A 17 -27.41 -28.37 12.58
N PHE A 18 -28.42 -27.61 12.12
CA PHE A 18 -28.44 -26.99 10.78
C PHE A 18 -28.30 -25.46 10.78
N SER A 19 -28.08 -24.82 11.93
CA SER A 19 -27.95 -23.35 12.03
C SER A 19 -26.52 -22.91 12.36
N CYS A 20 -25.55 -23.47 11.64
CA CYS A 20 -24.29 -22.77 11.40
C CYS A 20 -24.30 -22.37 9.92
N GLU A 21 -24.85 -21.19 9.62
CA GLU A 21 -24.30 -20.44 8.49
C GLU A 21 -22.87 -20.11 8.88
N SER A 22 -21.94 -20.97 8.46
CA SER A 22 -20.54 -20.60 8.42
C SER A 22 -20.44 -19.49 7.39
N ASP A 23 -20.50 -18.25 7.85
CA ASP A 23 -20.00 -17.10 7.11
C ASP A 23 -18.51 -17.38 6.90
N TYR A 24 -18.18 -17.94 5.74
CA TYR A 24 -16.81 -18.28 5.38
C TYR A 24 -15.94 -17.05 5.14
N GLY A 25 -16.45 -15.84 5.44
CA GLY A 25 -15.84 -14.58 5.10
C GLY A 25 -15.73 -14.41 3.59
N GLN A 26 -15.34 -13.23 3.16
CA GLN A 26 -14.70 -13.12 1.86
C GLN A 26 -13.42 -13.96 1.92
N PHE A 27 -13.35 -15.02 1.12
CA PHE A 27 -12.08 -15.66 0.76
C PHE A 27 -11.01 -14.58 0.54
N ASN A 28 -9.75 -14.87 0.88
CA ASN A 28 -8.57 -14.04 0.58
C ASN A 28 -8.49 -13.73 -0.93
N ARG A 29 -9.38 -12.88 -1.42
CA ARG A 29 -9.26 -12.20 -2.70
C ARG A 29 -8.08 -11.28 -2.49
N ASP A 30 -7.13 -11.40 -3.39
CA ASP A 30 -6.07 -10.42 -3.56
C ASP A 30 -6.78 -9.06 -3.61
N ASN A 31 -6.69 -8.28 -2.52
CA ASN A 31 -7.45 -7.04 -2.32
C ASN A 31 -6.83 -5.97 -3.23
N ARG A 32 -7.05 -6.15 -4.53
CA ARG A 32 -6.58 -5.25 -5.57
C ARG A 32 -7.57 -4.09 -5.61
N PRO A 33 -7.08 -2.84 -5.59
CA PRO A 33 -7.95 -1.71 -5.76
C PRO A 33 -8.70 -1.84 -7.08
N GLU A 34 -9.96 -1.41 -7.10
CA GLU A 34 -10.79 -1.42 -8.31
C GLU A 34 -10.13 -0.58 -9.42
N ILE A 35 -9.48 0.51 -9.02
CA ILE A 35 -8.70 1.38 -9.89
C ILE A 35 -7.20 1.16 -9.63
N PRO A 36 -6.44 0.63 -10.61
CA PRO A 36 -5.02 0.39 -10.42
C PRO A 36 -4.23 1.70 -10.42
N LEU A 37 -3.32 1.85 -9.46
CA LEU A 37 -2.33 2.93 -9.43
C LEU A 37 -1.02 2.45 -10.06
N SER A 38 -0.52 3.17 -11.05
CA SER A 38 0.71 2.86 -11.78
C SER A 38 1.82 3.86 -11.49
N PHE A 39 3.07 3.43 -11.55
CA PHE A 39 4.24 4.30 -11.40
C PHE A 39 4.92 4.51 -12.76
N THR A 40 4.72 5.68 -13.38
CA THR A 40 5.07 5.92 -14.79
C THR A 40 6.55 6.13 -15.03
N ASN A 41 7.28 6.63 -14.03
CA ASN A 41 8.71 6.92 -14.12
C ASN A 41 9.60 5.82 -13.53
N THR A 42 9.08 4.60 -13.37
CA THR A 42 9.78 3.50 -12.70
C THR A 42 10.14 2.36 -13.66
N THR A 43 11.17 1.61 -13.31
CA THR A 43 11.46 0.29 -13.88
C THR A 43 10.94 -0.78 -12.93
N SER A 44 10.54 -1.94 -13.42
CA SER A 44 10.18 -3.08 -12.57
C SER A 44 10.99 -4.33 -12.93
N PHE A 45 11.57 -4.97 -11.93
CA PHE A 45 12.16 -6.31 -12.04
C PHE A 45 11.80 -7.08 -10.76
N GLY A 46 10.88 -8.04 -10.87
CA GLY A 46 10.47 -8.87 -9.73
C GLY A 46 9.48 -8.20 -8.77
N PHE A 47 8.42 -7.59 -9.31
CA PHE A 47 7.20 -7.05 -8.64
C PHE A 47 7.23 -5.60 -8.13
N ASP A 48 8.27 -5.14 -7.43
CA ASP A 48 8.26 -3.78 -6.89
C ASP A 48 8.82 -2.77 -7.92
N PRO A 49 8.07 -1.70 -8.27
CA PRO A 49 8.59 -0.63 -9.11
C PRO A 49 9.72 0.12 -8.39
N TYR A 50 10.74 0.53 -9.15
CA TYR A 50 11.87 1.27 -8.60
C TYR A 50 12.37 2.39 -9.51
N ILE A 51 12.93 3.42 -8.89
CA ILE A 51 13.77 4.44 -9.53
C ILE A 51 15.23 4.26 -9.09
N GLU A 52 16.16 4.82 -9.85
CA GLU A 52 17.57 4.89 -9.47
C GLU A 52 17.95 6.33 -9.16
N ILE A 53 18.65 6.52 -8.05
CA ILE A 53 19.19 7.82 -7.63
C ILE A 53 20.68 7.64 -7.29
N THR A 54 21.44 8.73 -7.39
CA THR A 54 22.82 8.76 -6.91
C THR A 54 22.87 9.29 -5.48
N ASN A 55 23.89 8.90 -4.71
CA ASN A 55 24.16 9.38 -3.38
C ASN A 55 24.96 10.70 -3.36
N VAL A 56 25.26 11.27 -4.54
CA VAL A 56 25.94 12.56 -4.67
C VAL A 56 25.00 13.67 -5.16
N GLY A 57 25.24 14.91 -4.72
CA GLY A 57 24.40 16.04 -5.08
C GLY A 57 23.01 16.02 -4.42
N THR A 58 22.04 16.71 -5.01
CA THR A 58 20.68 16.89 -4.45
C THR A 58 19.88 15.58 -4.31
N SER A 59 20.29 14.49 -4.98
CA SER A 59 19.78 13.13 -4.80
C SER A 59 18.24 13.07 -4.71
N GLN A 60 17.57 13.67 -5.70
CA GLN A 60 16.12 13.82 -5.71
C GLN A 60 15.44 12.46 -5.93
N ILE A 61 14.38 12.21 -5.19
CA ILE A 61 13.52 11.03 -5.28
C ILE A 61 12.17 11.51 -5.78
N VAL A 62 11.80 11.06 -6.98
CA VAL A 62 10.54 11.43 -7.62
C VAL A 62 9.79 10.17 -8.00
N PHE A 63 8.54 10.06 -7.54
CA PHE A 63 7.61 9.02 -7.99
C PHE A 63 6.43 9.68 -8.66
N GLU A 64 6.23 9.36 -9.94
CA GLU A 64 5.09 9.80 -10.72
C GLU A 64 4.05 8.68 -10.71
N MET A 65 2.86 9.00 -10.22
CA MET A 65 1.76 8.05 -10.08
C MET A 65 0.59 8.46 -10.97
N GLU A 66 -0.05 7.47 -11.56
CA GLU A 66 -1.16 7.66 -12.50
C GLU A 66 -2.23 6.57 -12.31
N ILE A 67 -3.50 6.97 -12.40
CA ILE A 67 -4.64 6.06 -12.58
C ILE A 67 -5.11 6.08 -14.04
N PRO A 68 -5.69 5.00 -14.58
CA PRO A 68 -6.19 4.97 -15.95
C PRO A 68 -7.21 6.08 -16.20
N GLU A 69 -7.06 6.84 -17.29
CA GLU A 69 -8.04 7.85 -17.72
C GLU A 69 -9.45 7.24 -17.90
N THR A 70 -9.51 5.98 -18.32
CA THR A 70 -10.75 5.21 -18.51
C THR A 70 -11.50 4.91 -17.20
N SER A 71 -10.88 5.12 -16.03
CA SER A 71 -11.55 4.97 -14.74
C SER A 71 -12.65 6.01 -14.50
N GLY A 72 -12.61 7.14 -15.22
CA GLY A 72 -13.52 8.28 -15.00
C GLY A 72 -13.31 8.97 -13.65
N ARG A 73 -12.20 8.69 -12.96
CA ARG A 73 -11.81 9.30 -11.68
C ARG A 73 -10.61 10.22 -11.85
N THR A 74 -10.49 11.15 -10.92
CA THR A 74 -9.29 11.98 -10.75
C THR A 74 -8.66 11.71 -9.38
N ILE A 75 -7.34 11.91 -9.30
CA ILE A 75 -6.60 11.88 -8.05
C ILE A 75 -6.80 13.22 -7.36
N ARG A 76 -7.36 13.18 -6.15
CA ARG A 76 -7.51 14.37 -5.30
C ARG A 76 -6.17 14.73 -4.67
N GLU A 77 -5.52 13.77 -4.01
CA GLU A 77 -4.25 13.99 -3.32
C GLU A 77 -3.50 12.70 -2.97
N ILE A 78 -2.20 12.81 -2.68
CA ILE A 78 -1.49 11.86 -1.82
C ILE A 78 -1.75 12.30 -0.38
N THR A 79 -2.48 11.47 0.35
CA THR A 79 -2.95 11.76 1.71
C THR A 79 -1.89 11.40 2.75
N ARG A 80 -1.23 10.25 2.58
CA ARG A 80 -0.20 9.74 3.50
C ARG A 80 0.92 9.07 2.74
N VAL A 81 2.12 9.13 3.30
CA VAL A 81 3.31 8.46 2.77
C VAL A 81 4.02 7.74 3.90
N ALA A 82 4.15 6.43 3.77
CA ALA A 82 5.03 5.63 4.58
C ALA A 82 6.37 5.47 3.86
N ALA A 83 7.47 5.65 4.57
CA ALA A 83 8.82 5.51 4.02
C ALA A 83 9.73 4.80 5.02
N GLY A 84 10.63 3.95 4.53
CA GLY A 84 11.54 3.20 5.37
C GLY A 84 12.48 2.27 4.62
N ASN A 85 12.94 1.21 5.29
CA ASN A 85 13.65 0.11 4.65
C ASN A 85 12.70 -0.71 3.74
N THR A 86 13.22 -1.70 3.03
CA THR A 86 12.43 -2.53 2.11
C THR A 86 11.41 -3.46 2.78
N ALA A 87 11.38 -3.54 4.12
CA ALA A 87 10.44 -4.38 4.87
C ALA A 87 9.10 -3.68 5.19
N ILE A 88 8.93 -2.39 4.83
CA ILE A 88 7.64 -1.70 4.99
C ILE A 88 6.54 -2.37 4.18
N ASN A 89 5.30 -2.24 4.66
CA ASN A 89 4.09 -2.83 4.08
C ASN A 89 2.89 -1.87 4.21
N PRO A 90 1.73 -2.16 3.59
CA PRO A 90 0.55 -1.29 3.67
C PRO A 90 0.15 -0.87 5.09
N GLY A 91 0.31 -1.75 6.08
CA GLY A 91 0.03 -1.44 7.49
C GLY A 91 0.95 -0.36 8.08
N THR A 92 2.13 -0.14 7.50
CA THR A 92 3.06 0.93 7.89
C THR A 92 2.46 2.33 7.71
N LEU A 93 1.46 2.51 6.83
CA LEU A 93 0.73 3.78 6.70
C LEU A 93 -0.01 4.19 7.99
N ASN A 94 -0.33 3.23 8.87
CA ASN A 94 -1.02 3.50 10.13
C ASN A 94 -0.06 3.84 11.28
N THR A 95 1.20 3.42 11.20
CA THR A 95 2.19 3.60 12.27
C THR A 95 3.29 4.61 11.93
N ALA A 96 3.59 4.80 10.65
CA ALA A 96 4.66 5.66 10.14
C ALA A 96 4.34 6.26 8.76
N GLY A 97 3.05 6.57 8.53
CA GLY A 97 2.51 7.21 7.30
C GLY A 97 2.64 8.74 7.28
N ASP A 98 3.45 9.30 8.18
CA ASP A 98 3.64 10.73 8.45
C ASP A 98 4.85 11.32 7.70
N TYR A 99 5.34 10.67 6.64
CA TYR A 99 6.52 11.18 5.92
C TYR A 99 6.26 12.53 5.26
N ILE A 100 5.01 12.80 4.85
CA ILE A 100 4.54 14.12 4.44
C ILE A 100 3.71 14.75 5.56
N VAL A 101 3.79 16.09 5.70
CA VAL A 101 3.02 16.84 6.70
C VAL A 101 1.71 17.36 6.11
N THR A 102 1.76 17.78 4.84
CA THR A 102 0.60 18.30 4.11
C THR A 102 0.31 17.36 2.94
N PRO A 103 -0.97 17.02 2.68
CA PRO A 103 -1.34 16.25 1.49
C PRO A 103 -0.84 16.92 0.21
N ILE A 104 -0.44 16.10 -0.78
CA ILE A 104 0.07 16.59 -2.07
C ILE A 104 -1.06 16.50 -3.08
N ALA A 105 -1.54 17.65 -3.57
CA ALA A 105 -2.64 17.71 -4.52
C ALA A 105 -2.33 16.97 -5.84
N GLY A 106 -3.31 16.22 -6.33
CA GLY A 106 -3.27 15.61 -7.65
C GLY A 106 -3.56 16.62 -8.77
N GLN A 107 -3.30 16.20 -10.00
CA GLN A 107 -3.53 16.94 -11.23
C GLN A 107 -4.22 16.01 -12.24
N GLY A 108 -5.55 16.06 -12.28
CA GLY A 108 -6.34 15.14 -13.11
C GLY A 108 -6.15 13.70 -12.66
N ASN A 109 -5.73 12.81 -13.54
CA ASN A 109 -5.48 11.40 -13.24
C ASN A 109 -4.06 11.12 -12.72
N LYS A 110 -3.25 12.15 -12.44
CA LYS A 110 -1.83 12.05 -12.07
C LYS A 110 -1.54 12.72 -10.74
N VAL A 111 -0.50 12.24 -10.06
CA VAL A 111 0.08 12.93 -8.90
C VAL A 111 1.58 12.61 -8.80
N THR A 112 2.37 13.60 -8.37
CA THR A 112 3.82 13.45 -8.26
C THR A 112 4.24 13.63 -6.82
N PHE A 113 4.94 12.64 -6.28
CA PHE A 113 5.65 12.76 -5.02
C PHE A 113 7.11 13.13 -5.27
N THR A 114 7.60 14.12 -4.54
CA THR A 114 8.97 14.60 -4.61
C THR A 114 9.55 14.72 -3.19
N THR A 115 10.73 14.16 -2.97
CA THR A 115 11.55 14.32 -1.75
C THR A 115 13.03 14.29 -2.14
N THR A 116 13.93 14.51 -1.19
CA THR A 116 15.37 14.24 -1.37
C THR A 116 15.85 13.11 -0.47
N LEU A 117 17.01 12.54 -0.80
CA LEU A 117 17.69 11.55 0.05
C LEU A 117 18.05 12.13 1.43
N ASP A 118 18.40 13.41 1.50
CA ASP A 118 18.72 14.08 2.76
C ASP A 118 17.48 14.30 3.63
N GLU A 119 16.35 14.68 3.01
CA GLU A 119 15.07 14.73 3.71
C GLU A 119 14.66 13.35 4.24
N PHE A 120 14.90 12.30 3.45
CA PHE A 120 14.65 10.93 3.90
C PHE A 120 15.48 10.58 5.14
N ARG A 121 16.78 10.87 5.13
CA ARG A 121 17.67 10.65 6.28
C ARG A 121 17.22 11.43 7.51
N ALA A 122 16.78 12.68 7.32
CA ALA A 122 16.30 13.52 8.41
C ALA A 122 14.99 12.97 9.02
N LYS A 123 14.06 12.51 8.19
CA LYS A 123 12.75 12.00 8.63
C LYS A 123 12.76 10.55 9.09
N ARG A 124 13.74 9.76 8.66
CA ARG A 124 13.89 8.33 8.96
C ARG A 124 15.33 8.00 9.40
N PRO A 125 15.85 8.62 10.49
CA PRO A 125 17.24 8.44 10.91
C PRO A 125 17.58 7.01 11.35
N GLY A 126 16.57 6.20 11.70
CA GLY A 126 16.74 4.78 12.04
C GLY A 126 16.94 3.85 10.83
N VAL A 127 16.85 4.36 9.61
CA VAL A 127 17.04 3.57 8.38
C VAL A 127 18.45 3.78 7.86
N ALA A 128 19.34 2.81 8.10
CA ALA A 128 20.70 2.84 7.60
C ALA A 128 20.73 2.60 6.07
N ILE A 129 21.45 3.45 5.34
CA ILE A 129 21.69 3.33 3.89
C ILE A 129 23.17 3.07 3.67
N THR A 130 23.55 1.79 3.63
CA THR A 130 24.94 1.36 3.40
C THR A 130 25.05 0.81 1.98
N ILE A 131 25.79 1.51 1.13
CA ILE A 131 25.95 1.15 -0.28
C ILE A 131 27.19 0.24 -0.41
N PRO A 132 27.03 -1.04 -0.82
CA PRO A 132 28.18 -1.91 -1.05
C PRO A 132 28.97 -1.45 -2.28
N ALA A 133 30.27 -1.76 -2.33
CA ALA A 133 31.12 -1.43 -3.46
C ALA A 133 30.57 -2.03 -4.77
N GLY A 134 30.32 -1.17 -5.77
CA GLY A 134 29.75 -1.59 -7.06
C GLY A 134 28.27 -1.98 -7.03
N GLY A 135 27.57 -1.79 -5.90
CA GLY A 135 26.16 -2.12 -5.76
C GLY A 135 25.26 -0.92 -5.49
N PHE A 136 24.12 -1.19 -4.87
CA PHE A 136 23.13 -0.20 -4.48
C PHE A 136 22.53 -0.56 -3.12
N ALA A 137 22.01 0.45 -2.42
CA ALA A 137 21.12 0.27 -1.28
C ALA A 137 19.68 0.57 -1.71
N GLU A 138 18.69 0.01 -1.02
CA GLU A 138 17.28 0.26 -1.31
C GLU A 138 16.56 0.87 -0.11
N ILE A 139 15.81 1.92 -0.38
CA ILE A 139 14.78 2.46 0.50
C ILE A 139 13.43 2.33 -0.19
N ALA A 140 12.35 2.33 0.59
CA ALA A 140 11.03 2.06 0.07
C ALA A 140 10.00 3.07 0.54
N PHE A 141 8.94 3.20 -0.27
CA PHE A 141 7.81 4.09 -0.06
C PHE A 141 6.50 3.36 -0.36
N ILE A 142 5.46 3.69 0.42
CA ILE A 142 4.08 3.29 0.19
C ILE A 142 3.21 4.53 0.32
N PHE A 143 2.29 4.71 -0.63
CA PHE A 143 1.47 5.90 -0.76
C PHE A 143 0.01 5.54 -0.49
N LEU A 144 -0.68 6.40 0.27
CA LEU A 144 -2.13 6.43 0.31
C LEU A 144 -2.59 7.57 -0.58
N VAL A 145 -3.24 7.23 -1.68
CA VAL A 145 -3.78 8.19 -2.64
C VAL A 145 -5.29 8.24 -2.46
N THR A 146 -5.86 9.43 -2.31
CA THR A 146 -7.31 9.61 -2.27
C THR A 146 -7.80 10.18 -3.58
N LEU A 147 -8.89 9.62 -4.09
CA LEU A 147 -9.57 10.05 -5.30
C LEU A 147 -10.58 11.19 -5.03
N ASP A 148 -11.12 11.77 -6.10
CA ASP A 148 -12.16 12.81 -6.04
C ASP A 148 -13.43 12.40 -5.30
N ASN A 149 -13.82 11.12 -5.37
CA ASN A 149 -14.98 10.55 -4.69
C ASN A 149 -14.71 10.17 -3.21
N GLY A 150 -13.50 10.39 -2.70
CA GLY A 150 -13.09 10.01 -1.35
C GLY A 150 -12.61 8.57 -1.20
N GLU A 151 -12.58 7.78 -2.28
CA GLU A 151 -12.00 6.44 -2.28
C GLU A 151 -10.49 6.51 -2.06
N GLU A 152 -9.96 5.59 -1.26
CA GLU A 152 -8.53 5.50 -0.98
C GLU A 152 -7.89 4.31 -1.69
N ILE A 153 -6.78 4.56 -2.37
CA ILE A 153 -5.93 3.56 -2.99
C ILE A 153 -4.62 3.48 -2.21
N VAL A 154 -4.28 2.29 -1.72
CA VAL A 154 -2.94 2.01 -1.19
C VAL A 154 -2.06 1.52 -2.32
N SER A 155 -0.92 2.17 -2.54
CA SER A 155 0.02 1.77 -3.56
C SER A 155 0.70 0.44 -3.21
N MET A 156 1.19 -0.25 -4.24
CA MET A 156 2.29 -1.20 -4.05
C MET A 156 3.54 -0.47 -3.53
N ARG A 157 4.49 -1.22 -2.98
CA ARG A 157 5.74 -0.67 -2.47
C ARG A 157 6.62 -0.22 -3.64
N ALA A 158 6.95 1.06 -3.70
CA ALA A 158 7.91 1.62 -4.64
C ALA A 158 9.29 1.76 -3.98
N ARG A 159 10.37 1.52 -4.72
CA ARG A 159 11.74 1.56 -4.20
C ARG A 159 12.56 2.67 -4.84
N ALA A 160 13.45 3.27 -4.06
CA ALA A 160 14.54 4.09 -4.61
C ALA A 160 15.85 3.34 -4.39
N ARG A 161 16.53 3.01 -5.49
CA ARG A 161 17.86 2.40 -5.51
C ARG A 161 18.91 3.49 -5.41
N VAL A 162 19.59 3.56 -4.28
CA VAL A 162 20.65 4.51 -4.01
C VAL A 162 21.97 3.92 -4.46
N ARG A 163 22.57 4.51 -5.48
CA ARG A 163 23.90 4.15 -6.00
C ARG A 163 24.96 5.08 -5.43
N ALA A 164 26.20 4.59 -5.38
CA ALA A 164 27.35 5.37 -4.93
C ALA A 164 27.55 6.63 -5.79
#